data_AF-A0A382A709-F1
#
_entry.id   AF-A0A382A709-F1
#
_cell.length_a   1.000
_cell.length_b   1.000
_cell.length_c   1.000
_cell.angle_alpha   90.00
_cell.angle_beta   90.00
_cell.angle_gamma   90.00
#
_symmetry.space_group_name_H-M   'P 1'
#
loop_
_entity.id
_entity.type
_entity.pdbx_description
1 polymer ?
#
loop_
_entity_poly.entity_id
_entity_poly.type
_entity_poly.pdbx_seq_one_letter_code
_entity_poly.pdbx_strand_id
1 'polypeptide(L)'
;MDKIKKSSLATLKAANKFNRRTAIKRGAAAAALVGAAPMFVKNAFAASSGEVNVVMWGEYLPDSVVADFKAKTGITVNHTKIGDNGEIIAKMKAGGGAGYDLASPTNMRALQWENLGVLQPFDMARITNLGNVNPGMVAVGDRDWNFGG
;
A
#
# COMPACT_ATOMS: atom_id res chain seq x y z
N MET A 1 -13.85 69.70 23.35
CA MET A 1 -14.27 68.44 23.99
C MET A 1 -14.42 67.23 23.04
N ASP A 2 -14.56 67.38 21.71
CA ASP A 2 -14.95 66.26 20.82
C ASP A 2 -13.83 65.34 20.30
N LYS A 3 -12.58 65.80 20.21
CA LYS A 3 -11.47 64.97 19.73
C LYS A 3 -11.10 63.85 20.71
N ILE A 4 -11.24 64.11 22.02
CA ILE A 4 -10.93 63.15 23.10
C ILE A 4 -11.95 61.99 23.11
N LYS A 5 -13.24 62.29 22.88
CA LYS A 5 -14.31 61.27 22.80
C LYS A 5 -14.18 60.37 21.56
N LYS A 6 -13.70 60.90 20.43
CA LYS A 6 -13.47 60.10 19.22
C LYS A 6 -12.26 59.16 19.35
N SER A 7 -11.21 59.63 20.03
CA SER A 7 -10.00 58.84 20.29
C SER A 7 -10.29 57.64 21.20
N SER A 8 -11.03 57.85 22.30
CA SER A 8 -11.42 56.76 23.20
C SER A 8 -12.35 55.73 22.55
N LEU A 9 -13.27 56.17 21.68
CA LEU A 9 -14.13 55.26 20.91
C LEU A 9 -13.37 54.41 19.88
N ALA A 10 -12.34 54.96 19.25
CA ALA A 10 -11.47 54.22 18.34
C ALA A 10 -10.66 53.14 19.09
N THR A 11 -10.12 53.48 20.26
CA THR A 11 -9.40 52.56 21.14
C THR A 11 -10.30 51.46 21.68
N LEU A 12 -11.54 51.78 22.08
CA LEU A 12 -12.53 50.80 22.53
C LEU A 12 -12.96 49.85 21.41
N LYS A 13 -13.14 50.34 20.18
CA LYS A 13 -13.45 49.50 19.01
C LYS A 13 -12.28 48.58 18.63
N ALA A 14 -11.04 49.05 18.75
CA ALA A 14 -9.84 48.24 18.51
C ALA A 14 -9.68 47.14 19.58
N ALA A 15 -9.93 47.47 20.86
CA ALA A 15 -9.90 46.50 21.95
C ALA A 15 -11.00 45.43 21.81
N ASN A 16 -12.18 45.78 21.29
CA ASN A 16 -13.26 44.82 21.03
C ASN A 16 -13.02 43.93 19.80
N LYS A 17 -12.05 44.28 18.93
CA LYS A 17 -11.68 43.52 17.73
C LYS A 17 -10.90 42.24 18.08
N PHE A 18 -10.31 42.18 19.28
CA PHE A 18 -9.54 41.03 19.78
C PHE A 18 -10.13 40.50 21.10
N ASN A 19 -11.37 40.02 21.04
CA ASN A 19 -12.01 39.36 22.18
C ASN A 19 -11.78 37.83 22.11
N ARG A 20 -11.75 37.17 23.28
CA ARG A 20 -11.55 35.71 23.47
C ARG A 20 -12.45 34.88 22.54
N ARG A 21 -13.66 35.37 22.24
CA ARG A 21 -14.62 34.73 21.32
C ARG A 21 -14.14 34.70 19.86
N THR A 22 -13.42 35.73 19.40
CA THR A 22 -12.81 35.78 18.06
C THR A 22 -11.60 34.85 17.98
N ALA A 23 -10.84 34.73 19.06
CA ALA A 23 -9.73 33.78 19.16
C ALA A 23 -10.21 32.32 19.12
N ILE A 24 -11.26 31.98 19.89
CA ILE A 24 -11.86 30.62 19.89
C ILE A 24 -12.44 30.26 18.52
N LYS A 25 -13.19 31.17 17.88
CA LYS A 25 -13.79 30.93 16.55
C LYS A 25 -12.73 30.69 15.46
N ARG A 26 -11.61 31.41 15.50
CA ARG A 26 -10.50 31.23 14.56
C ARG A 26 -9.67 29.97 14.85
N GLY A 27 -9.47 29.64 16.13
CA GLY A 27 -8.82 28.39 16.54
C GLY A 27 -9.62 27.15 16.10
N ALA A 28 -10.95 27.18 16.24
CA ALA A 28 -11.82 26.09 15.80
C ALA A 28 -11.80 25.87 14.27
N ALA A 29 -11.73 26.94 13.47
CA ALA A 29 -11.63 26.84 12.02
C ALA A 29 -10.28 26.25 11.56
N ALA A 30 -9.19 26.60 12.24
CA ALA A 30 -7.87 26.00 11.99
C ALA A 30 -7.83 24.51 12.39
N ALA A 31 -8.47 24.14 13.50
CA ALA A 31 -8.55 22.75 13.97
C ALA A 31 -9.39 21.86 13.03
N ALA A 32 -10.48 22.39 12.46
CA ALA A 32 -11.33 21.66 11.51
C ALA A 32 -10.59 21.34 10.18
N LEU A 33 -9.74 22.24 9.70
CA LEU A 33 -8.94 22.02 8.49
C LEU A 33 -7.83 20.98 8.69
N VAL A 34 -7.20 20.97 9.87
CA VAL A 34 -6.18 19.96 10.22
C VAL A 34 -6.82 18.59 10.46
N GLY A 35 -7.99 18.54 11.10
CA GLY A 35 -8.71 17.28 11.38
C GLY A 35 -9.27 16.58 10.14
N ALA A 36 -9.54 17.32 9.06
CA ALA A 36 -10.04 16.76 7.79
C ALA A 36 -8.92 16.33 6.83
N ALA A 37 -7.67 16.76 7.04
CA ALA A 37 -6.54 16.43 6.19
C ALA A 37 -6.34 14.91 5.94
N PRO A 38 -6.50 14.02 6.95
CA PRO A 38 -6.36 12.57 6.72
C PRO A 38 -7.41 11.97 5.78
N MET A 39 -8.58 12.62 5.61
CA MET A 39 -9.64 12.10 4.73
C MET A 39 -9.35 12.30 3.24
N PHE A 40 -8.44 13.23 2.89
CA PHE A 40 -8.03 13.49 1.51
C PHE A 40 -6.70 12.79 1.14
N VAL A 41 -5.99 12.22 2.12
CA VAL A 41 -4.65 11.64 1.96
C VAL A 41 -4.66 10.12 2.20
N LYS A 42 -5.81 9.46 2.03
CA LYS A 42 -5.95 8.00 2.23
C LYS A 42 -4.97 7.17 1.37
N ASN A 43 -4.48 7.72 0.25
CA ASN A 43 -3.60 6.99 -0.68
C ASN A 43 -2.10 7.22 -0.47
N ALA A 44 -1.65 8.13 0.42
CA ALA A 44 -0.22 8.36 0.59
C ALA A 44 0.50 7.27 1.42
N PHE A 45 -0.24 6.51 2.23
CA PHE A 45 0.30 5.38 3.00
C PHE A 45 0.34 4.05 2.23
N ALA A 46 -0.18 4.02 1.00
CA ALA A 46 -0.01 2.89 0.08
C ALA A 46 1.11 3.17 -0.94
N ALA A 47 2.13 3.94 -0.54
CA ALA A 47 3.32 4.12 -1.34
C ALA A 47 4.02 2.76 -1.47
N SER A 48 3.81 2.10 -2.60
CA SER A 48 4.71 1.04 -3.08
C SER A 48 6.15 1.54 -2.93
N SER A 49 7.09 0.65 -2.60
CA SER A 49 8.54 0.91 -2.66
C SER A 49 9.01 1.39 -4.05
N GLY A 50 8.12 1.44 -5.04
CA GLY A 50 8.41 1.70 -6.43
C GLY A 50 8.89 0.44 -7.14
N GLU A 51 8.98 -0.69 -6.42
CA GLU A 51 9.55 -1.92 -6.92
C GLU A 51 8.75 -3.14 -6.45
N VAL A 52 8.83 -4.23 -7.20
CA VAL A 52 8.34 -5.56 -6.82
C VAL A 52 9.38 -6.61 -7.21
N ASN A 53 9.80 -7.41 -6.25
CA ASN A 53 10.82 -8.43 -6.42
C ASN A 53 10.15 -9.78 -6.65
N VAL A 54 10.34 -10.33 -7.85
CA VAL A 54 9.65 -11.54 -8.31
C VAL A 54 10.65 -12.66 -8.52
N VAL A 55 10.44 -13.82 -7.89
CA VAL A 55 11.18 -15.05 -8.18
C VAL A 55 10.31 -16.04 -8.94
N MET A 56 10.67 -16.29 -10.20
CA MET A 56 9.85 -17.06 -11.14
C MET A 56 10.71 -17.66 -12.25
N TRP A 57 10.22 -18.72 -12.89
CA TRP A 57 10.81 -19.31 -14.09
C TRP A 57 11.18 -18.24 -15.12
N GLY A 58 12.39 -18.37 -15.70
CA GLY A 58 12.97 -17.31 -16.54
C GLY A 58 12.10 -16.88 -17.72
N GLU A 59 11.37 -17.83 -18.30
CA GLU A 59 10.58 -17.62 -19.52
C GLU A 59 9.11 -17.27 -19.25
N TYR A 60 8.68 -17.18 -18.00
CA TYR A 60 7.26 -16.99 -17.64
C TYR A 60 6.83 -15.52 -17.55
N LEU A 61 7.80 -14.60 -17.57
CA LEU A 61 7.54 -13.16 -17.45
C LEU A 61 8.12 -12.43 -18.67
N PRO A 62 7.34 -12.32 -19.77
CA PRO A 62 7.79 -11.62 -20.97
C PRO A 62 8.08 -10.13 -20.71
N ASP A 63 9.12 -9.59 -21.35
CA ASP A 63 9.52 -8.18 -21.19
C ASP A 63 8.40 -7.20 -21.55
N SER A 64 7.54 -7.54 -22.51
CA SER A 64 6.37 -6.73 -22.87
C SER A 64 5.38 -6.57 -21.71
N VAL A 65 5.16 -7.63 -20.93
CA VAL A 65 4.28 -7.61 -19.76
C VAL A 65 4.88 -6.73 -18.66
N VAL A 66 6.20 -6.83 -18.45
CA VAL A 66 6.93 -5.99 -17.48
C VAL A 66 6.87 -4.52 -17.86
N ALA A 67 7.10 -4.21 -19.14
CA ALA A 67 7.03 -2.85 -19.66
C ALA A 67 5.61 -2.26 -19.52
N ASP A 68 4.57 -3.01 -19.90
CA ASP A 68 3.18 -2.60 -19.77
C ASP A 68 2.78 -2.39 -18.30
N PHE A 69 3.23 -3.26 -17.40
CA PHE A 69 2.98 -3.12 -15.97
C PHE A 69 3.63 -1.86 -15.40
N LYS A 70 4.88 -1.59 -15.74
CA LYS A 70 5.60 -0.38 -15.33
C LYS A 70 4.96 0.88 -15.91
N ALA A 71 4.53 0.87 -17.17
CA ALA A 71 3.85 1.99 -17.80
C ALA A 71 2.52 2.35 -17.10
N LYS A 72 1.78 1.34 -16.63
CA LYS A 72 0.47 1.54 -15.96
C LYS A 72 0.59 1.91 -14.49
N THR A 73 1.60 1.38 -13.79
CA THR A 73 1.68 1.49 -12.32
C THR A 73 2.83 2.36 -11.83
N GLY A 74 3.85 2.59 -12.66
CA GLY A 74 5.11 3.20 -12.26
C GLY A 74 6.05 2.27 -11.49
N ILE A 75 5.65 1.02 -11.22
CA ILE A 75 6.42 0.06 -10.41
C ILE A 75 7.44 -0.68 -11.28
N THR A 76 8.68 -0.76 -10.81
CA THR A 76 9.75 -1.54 -11.43
C THR A 76 9.67 -3.01 -10.98
N VAL A 77 9.77 -3.95 -11.92
CA VAL A 77 9.79 -5.38 -11.61
C VAL A 77 11.23 -5.88 -11.63
N ASN A 78 11.69 -6.39 -10.49
CA ASN A 78 12.99 -7.06 -10.37
C ASN A 78 12.77 -8.57 -10.50
N HIS A 79 13.03 -9.14 -11.68
CA HIS A 79 12.81 -10.57 -11.95
C HIS A 79 14.07 -11.39 -11.67
N THR A 80 14.02 -12.20 -10.61
CA THR A 80 14.98 -13.27 -10.38
C THR A 80 14.53 -14.53 -11.10
N LYS A 81 15.25 -14.85 -12.19
CA LYS A 81 15.00 -16.03 -13.01
C LYS A 81 15.50 -17.28 -12.30
N ILE A 82 14.71 -18.35 -12.36
CA ILE A 82 15.10 -19.69 -11.92
C ILE A 82 15.09 -20.67 -13.09
N GLY A 83 15.97 -21.67 -13.03
CA GLY A 83 16.04 -22.78 -13.98
C GLY A 83 15.42 -24.09 -13.47
N ASP A 84 15.26 -24.24 -12.15
CA ASP A 84 14.69 -25.43 -11.54
C ASP A 84 13.99 -25.19 -10.19
N ASN A 85 13.29 -26.22 -9.71
CA ASN A 85 12.55 -26.17 -8.45
C ASN A 85 13.45 -26.12 -7.20
N GLY A 86 14.64 -26.72 -7.25
CA GLY A 86 15.61 -26.65 -6.16
C GLY A 86 16.15 -25.24 -5.98
N GLU A 87 16.36 -24.52 -7.07
CA GLU A 87 16.87 -23.15 -7.06
C GLU A 87 15.94 -22.18 -6.32
N ILE A 88 14.63 -22.19 -6.62
CA ILE A 88 13.67 -21.33 -5.92
C ILE A 88 13.60 -21.65 -4.43
N ILE A 89 13.64 -22.94 -4.05
CA ILE A 89 13.64 -23.35 -2.64
C ILE A 89 14.92 -22.88 -1.95
N ALA A 90 16.09 -23.02 -2.59
CA ALA A 90 17.36 -22.59 -2.03
C ALA A 90 17.40 -21.08 -1.79
N LYS A 91 16.96 -20.27 -2.77
CA LYS A 91 16.87 -18.81 -2.64
C LYS A 91 15.91 -18.38 -1.54
N MET A 92 14.71 -18.96 -1.51
CA MET A 92 13.71 -18.62 -0.48
C MET A 92 14.17 -19.04 0.92
N LYS A 93 14.83 -20.21 1.07
CA LYS A 93 15.40 -20.63 2.34
C LYS A 93 16.52 -19.71 2.83
N ALA A 94 17.44 -19.33 1.94
CA ALA A 94 18.61 -18.53 2.30
C ALA A 94 18.22 -17.16 2.90
N GLY A 95 17.15 -16.55 2.39
CA GLY A 95 16.63 -15.28 2.89
C GLY A 95 15.45 -15.40 3.86
N GLY A 96 14.98 -16.62 4.18
CA GLY A 96 13.72 -16.79 4.91
C GLY A 96 12.52 -16.14 4.22
N GLY A 97 12.50 -16.15 2.88
CA GLY A 97 11.53 -15.45 2.04
C GLY A 97 11.80 -13.95 1.86
N ALA A 98 12.66 -13.35 2.69
CA ALA A 98 13.00 -11.94 2.57
C ALA A 98 13.73 -11.63 1.24
N GLY A 99 13.41 -10.47 0.68
CA GLY A 99 13.94 -10.02 -0.61
C GLY A 99 13.05 -10.36 -1.81
N TYR A 100 11.93 -11.08 -1.60
CA TYR A 100 10.94 -11.35 -2.64
C TYR A 100 9.53 -10.99 -2.17
N ASP A 101 8.77 -10.38 -3.06
CA ASP A 101 7.38 -10.00 -2.86
C ASP A 101 6.41 -11.01 -3.51
N LEU A 102 6.86 -11.70 -4.57
CA LEU A 102 6.10 -12.72 -5.29
C LEU A 102 7.00 -13.89 -5.67
N ALA A 103 6.51 -15.10 -5.41
CA ALA A 103 7.15 -16.35 -5.82
C ALA A 103 6.22 -17.17 -6.71
N SER A 104 6.79 -17.89 -7.67
CA SER A 104 6.05 -18.80 -8.56
C SER A 104 6.47 -20.26 -8.39
N PRO A 105 6.14 -20.89 -7.25
CA PRO A 105 6.46 -22.29 -6.99
C PRO A 105 5.65 -23.28 -7.83
N THR A 106 6.16 -24.50 -7.98
CA THR A 106 5.39 -25.60 -8.59
C THR A 106 4.34 -26.15 -7.61
N ASN A 107 3.09 -26.26 -8.06
CA ASN A 107 1.96 -26.74 -7.27
C ASN A 107 2.20 -28.06 -6.52
N MET A 108 2.77 -29.06 -7.19
CA MET A 108 3.01 -30.40 -6.61
C MET A 108 3.96 -30.41 -5.40
N ARG A 109 4.53 -29.25 -5.01
CA ARG A 109 5.39 -29.08 -3.84
C ARG A 109 4.76 -28.21 -2.74
N ALA A 110 3.46 -27.91 -2.78
CA ALA A 110 2.78 -27.03 -1.81
C ALA A 110 3.07 -27.41 -0.34
N LEU A 111 2.99 -28.69 0.02
CA LEU A 111 3.32 -29.19 1.37
C LEU A 111 4.76 -28.90 1.79
N GLN A 112 5.69 -28.85 0.84
CA GLN A 112 7.07 -28.47 1.12
C GLN A 112 7.15 -26.99 1.51
N TRP A 113 6.36 -26.12 0.86
CA TRP A 113 6.38 -24.69 1.11
C TRP A 113 5.74 -24.30 2.44
N GLU A 114 4.66 -24.98 2.82
CA GLU A 114 4.02 -24.80 4.14
C GLU A 114 5.03 -25.02 5.28
N ASN A 115 5.77 -26.14 5.22
CA ASN A 115 6.80 -26.46 6.21
C ASN A 115 7.97 -25.47 6.24
N LEU A 116 8.20 -24.72 5.16
CA LEU A 116 9.26 -23.70 5.13
C LEU A 116 8.84 -22.40 5.80
N GLY A 117 7.54 -22.11 5.90
CA GLY A 117 7.04 -20.89 6.54
C GLY A 117 7.51 -19.59 5.86
N VAL A 118 7.87 -19.66 4.56
CA VAL A 118 8.39 -18.51 3.78
C VAL A 118 7.34 -17.89 2.86
N LEU A 119 6.11 -18.40 2.86
CA LEU A 119 4.98 -17.89 2.08
C LEU A 119 3.82 -17.55 3.01
N GLN A 120 2.92 -16.69 2.54
CA GLN A 120 1.70 -16.30 3.23
C GLN A 120 0.49 -16.57 2.33
N PRO A 121 -0.71 -16.80 2.90
CA PRO A 121 -1.93 -16.93 2.10
C PRO A 121 -2.24 -15.64 1.34
N PHE A 122 -2.92 -15.76 0.21
CA PHE A 122 -3.38 -14.60 -0.56
C PHE A 122 -4.58 -13.94 0.11
N ASP A 123 -4.57 -12.61 0.19
CA ASP A 123 -5.79 -11.84 0.44
C ASP A 123 -6.65 -11.80 -0.84
N MET A 124 -7.54 -12.79 -0.96
CA MET A 124 -8.41 -12.96 -2.13
C MET A 124 -9.35 -11.77 -2.36
N ALA A 125 -9.64 -10.94 -1.36
CA ALA A 125 -10.48 -9.75 -1.53
C ALA A 125 -9.80 -8.66 -2.38
N ARG A 126 -8.47 -8.72 -2.53
CA ARG A 126 -7.68 -7.78 -3.35
C ARG A 126 -7.57 -8.22 -4.81
N ILE A 127 -7.96 -9.45 -5.13
CA ILE A 127 -7.84 -10.03 -6.48
C ILE A 127 -9.19 -9.90 -7.19
N THR A 128 -9.40 -8.78 -7.86
CA THR A 128 -10.71 -8.42 -8.43
C THR A 128 -11.04 -9.13 -9.74
N ASN A 129 -10.10 -9.85 -10.32
CA ASN A 129 -10.19 -10.49 -11.64
C ASN A 129 -10.20 -12.04 -11.58
N LEU A 130 -10.49 -12.64 -10.42
CA LEU A 130 -10.55 -14.10 -10.25
C LEU A 130 -11.55 -14.79 -11.19
N GLY A 131 -12.59 -14.08 -11.67
CA GLY A 131 -13.53 -14.61 -12.66
C GLY A 131 -12.89 -14.99 -14.01
N ASN A 132 -11.65 -14.54 -14.29
CA ASN A 132 -10.89 -14.91 -15.48
C ASN A 132 -10.05 -16.19 -15.30
N VAL A 133 -10.01 -16.76 -14.10
CA VAL A 133 -9.20 -17.94 -13.77
C VAL A 133 -10.06 -19.20 -13.84
N ASN A 134 -9.48 -20.32 -14.27
CA ASN A 134 -10.16 -21.61 -14.25
C ASN A 134 -10.63 -21.92 -12.80
N PRO A 135 -11.93 -22.17 -12.55
CA PRO A 135 -12.45 -22.40 -11.20
C PRO A 135 -11.77 -23.54 -10.44
N GLY A 136 -11.33 -24.59 -11.15
CA GLY A 136 -10.58 -25.69 -10.56
C GLY A 136 -9.20 -25.25 -10.04
N MET A 137 -8.57 -24.26 -10.67
CA MET A 137 -7.30 -23.69 -10.19
C MET A 137 -7.51 -22.76 -8.98
N VAL A 138 -8.63 -22.03 -8.94
CA VAL A 138 -9.00 -21.24 -7.76
C VAL A 138 -9.20 -22.15 -6.54
N ALA A 139 -9.94 -23.25 -6.71
CA ALA A 139 -10.15 -24.23 -5.64
C ALA A 139 -8.84 -24.88 -5.16
N VAL A 140 -7.87 -25.08 -6.05
CA VAL A 140 -6.52 -25.54 -5.69
C VAL A 140 -5.76 -24.50 -4.88
N GLY A 141 -5.89 -23.21 -5.22
CA GLY A 141 -5.35 -22.10 -4.43
C GLY A 141 -5.83 -22.15 -2.97
N ASP A 142 -7.15 -22.22 -2.78
CA ASP A 142 -7.77 -22.26 -1.45
C ASP A 142 -7.39 -23.51 -0.66
N ARG A 143 -7.21 -24.64 -1.33
CA ARG A 143 -6.87 -25.92 -0.67
C ARG A 143 -5.40 -26.02 -0.30
N ASP A 144 -4.50 -25.69 -1.23
CA ASP A 144 -3.07 -26.03 -1.12
C ASP A 144 -2.20 -24.84 -0.70
N TRP A 145 -2.68 -23.61 -0.88
CA TRP A 145 -1.90 -22.38 -0.69
C TRP A 145 -2.48 -21.44 0.38
N ASN A 146 -3.52 -21.89 1.08
CA ASN A 146 -4.13 -21.14 2.18
C ASN A 146 -3.50 -21.46 3.55
N PHE A 147 -2.67 -22.51 3.65
CA PHE A 147 -1.87 -22.84 4.84
C PHE A 147 -2.67 -22.84 6.18
N GLY A 148 -3.93 -23.29 6.14
CA GLY A 148 -4.81 -23.35 7.30
C GLY A 148 -5.81 -22.19 7.45
N GLY A 149 -5.68 -21.12 6.65
CA GLY A 149 -6.57 -19.96 6.70
C GLY A 149 -6.20 -18.95 7.77
#